data_AF-X1L827-F1
#
_entry.id   AF-X1L827-F1
#
_cell.length_a   1.000
_cell.length_b   1.000
_cell.length_c   1.000
_cell.angle_alpha   90.00
_cell.angle_beta   90.00
_cell.angle_gamma   90.00
#
_symmetry.space_group_name_H-M   'P 1'
#
loop_
_entity.id
_entity.type
_entity.pdbx_description
1 polymer ?
#
loop_
_entity_poly.entity_id
_entity_poly.type
_entity_poly.pdbx_seq_one_letter_code
_entity_poly.pdbx_strand_id
1 'polypeptide(L)'
;GDDAVVGTNEVTATLAFTMDAVTEETATLEGTYEIPAEGADAVYTVSAEYANYPVADKLKVSAYGEYTNVASDFLAEEEDYTYFGTLTLDYAYTTNTAFQLEGRYDSDPGVSSADAGLPKYSAYAEVAHTLATDTTLTVSYELNTWDITDVDYKGIQDGVGTFEAELEVTF
;
A
#
# COMPACT_ATOMS: atom_id res chain seq x y z
N GLY A 1 -9.30 43.27 -7.07
CA GLY A 1 -9.36 42.46 -5.84
C GLY A 1 -8.14 41.59 -5.87
N ASP A 2 -7.43 41.47 -4.77
CA ASP A 2 -6.34 40.50 -4.65
C ASP A 2 -6.95 39.09 -4.77
N ASP A 3 -6.56 38.36 -5.81
CA ASP A 3 -6.72 36.92 -5.84
C ASP A 3 -5.63 36.33 -4.94
N ALA A 4 -5.94 36.19 -3.65
CA ALA A 4 -5.12 35.43 -2.75
C ALA A 4 -5.20 33.96 -3.18
N VAL A 5 -4.09 33.42 -3.69
CA VAL A 5 -3.92 31.98 -3.82
C VAL A 5 -3.88 31.42 -2.39
N VAL A 6 -5.01 30.95 -1.90
CA VAL A 6 -5.08 30.19 -0.64
C VAL A 6 -4.53 28.81 -0.97
N GLY A 7 -3.24 28.60 -0.69
CA GLY A 7 -2.64 27.27 -0.75
C GLY A 7 -3.32 26.37 0.28
N THR A 8 -3.61 25.13 -0.10
CA THR A 8 -3.87 24.06 0.87
C THR A 8 -2.65 23.95 1.78
N ASN A 9 -2.87 24.06 3.08
CA ASN A 9 -1.81 23.85 4.07
C ASN A 9 -2.01 22.46 4.65
N GLU A 10 -0.97 21.65 4.69
CA GLU A 10 -1.01 20.32 5.28
C GLU A 10 -0.29 20.32 6.64
N VAL A 11 -0.90 19.65 7.62
CA VAL A 11 -0.25 19.37 8.91
C VAL A 11 -0.04 17.86 9.03
N THR A 12 1.21 17.45 9.20
CA THR A 12 1.60 16.03 9.27
C THR A 12 2.30 15.73 10.58
N ALA A 13 1.90 14.63 11.23
CA ALA A 13 2.49 14.13 12.45
C ALA A 13 2.85 12.64 12.30
N THR A 14 4.12 12.30 12.51
CA THR A 14 4.64 10.95 12.33
C THR A 14 5.26 10.43 13.63
N LEU A 15 4.89 9.21 14.01
CA LEU A 15 5.50 8.43 15.07
C LEU A 15 6.16 7.20 14.44
N ALA A 16 7.49 7.14 14.48
CA ALA A 16 8.25 6.03 13.91
C ALA A 16 9.13 5.37 14.97
N PHE A 17 9.15 4.04 14.99
CA PHE A 17 9.89 3.21 15.93
C PHE A 17 10.71 2.17 15.18
N THR A 18 11.97 2.00 15.58
CA THR A 18 12.76 0.81 15.27
C THR A 18 12.68 -0.12 16.46
N MET A 19 12.02 -1.26 16.30
CA MET A 19 11.86 -2.27 17.36
C MET A 19 13.11 -3.14 17.46
N ASP A 20 13.62 -3.58 16.31
CA ASP A 20 14.87 -4.33 16.21
C ASP A 20 15.59 -3.96 14.91
N ALA A 21 16.78 -3.36 15.05
CA ALA A 21 17.59 -2.93 13.91
C ALA A 21 18.27 -4.10 13.16
N VAL A 22 18.39 -5.28 13.79
CA VAL A 22 18.99 -6.47 13.16
C VAL A 22 18.00 -7.15 12.21
N THR A 23 16.73 -7.21 12.60
CA THR A 23 15.65 -7.76 11.76
C THR A 23 15.01 -6.72 10.84
N GLU A 24 15.38 -5.44 11.03
CA GLU A 24 14.77 -4.26 10.40
C GLU A 24 13.28 -4.14 10.73
N GLU A 25 12.91 -4.56 11.94
CA GLU A 25 11.54 -4.49 12.45
C GLU A 25 11.21 -3.05 12.85
N THR A 26 10.22 -2.46 12.17
CA THR A 26 9.81 -1.08 12.36
C THR A 26 8.30 -0.97 12.51
N ALA A 27 7.85 0.10 13.16
CA ALA A 27 6.46 0.49 13.19
C ALA A 27 6.34 2.00 12.96
N THR A 28 5.42 2.40 12.10
CA THR A 28 5.13 3.81 11.79
C THR A 28 3.64 4.07 11.93
N LEU A 29 3.29 5.20 12.53
CA LEU A 29 1.95 5.77 12.53
C LEU A 29 2.06 7.21 12.03
N GLU A 30 1.30 7.54 11.01
CA GLU A 30 1.25 8.88 10.43
C GLU A 30 -0.18 9.37 10.37
N GLY A 31 -0.37 10.64 10.72
CA GLY A 31 -1.62 11.35 10.54
C GLY A 31 -1.38 12.64 9.77
N THR A 32 -2.18 12.88 8.73
CA THR A 32 -2.20 14.11 7.97
C THR A 32 -3.57 14.79 8.12
N TYR A 33 -3.56 16.11 8.13
CA TYR A 33 -4.76 16.93 8.09
C TYR A 33 -4.55 18.04 7.07
N GLU A 34 -5.37 18.02 6.02
CA GLU A 34 -5.40 19.06 5.01
C GLU A 34 -6.31 20.19 5.47
N ILE A 35 -5.75 21.40 5.56
CA ILE A 35 -6.49 22.63 5.84
C ILE A 35 -7.10 23.09 4.52
N PRO A 36 -8.44 23.00 4.37
CA PRO A 36 -9.09 23.34 3.12
C PRO A 36 -8.96 24.83 2.83
N ALA A 37 -8.90 25.16 1.54
CA ALA A 37 -9.20 26.51 1.10
C ALA A 37 -10.67 26.83 1.39
N GLU A 38 -11.04 28.12 1.41
CA GLU A 38 -12.43 28.53 1.66
C GLU A 38 -13.39 27.84 0.68
N GLY A 39 -14.32 27.05 1.21
CA GLY A 39 -15.33 26.32 0.42
C GLY A 39 -14.91 24.93 -0.09
N ALA A 40 -13.75 24.40 0.33
CA ALA A 40 -13.37 23.00 0.11
C ALA A 40 -13.60 22.14 1.36
N ASP A 41 -13.73 20.83 1.18
CA ASP A 41 -13.89 19.88 2.27
C ASP A 41 -12.53 19.57 2.93
N ALA A 42 -12.53 19.32 4.23
CA ALA A 42 -11.32 18.95 4.96
C ALA A 42 -11.02 17.46 4.75
N VAL A 43 -9.75 17.12 4.50
CA VAL A 43 -9.31 15.73 4.35
C VAL A 43 -8.42 15.36 5.53
N TYR A 44 -8.68 14.21 6.14
CA TYR A 44 -7.75 13.62 7.11
C TYR A 44 -7.42 12.19 6.73
N THR A 45 -6.13 11.88 6.80
CA THR A 45 -5.61 10.54 6.52
C THR A 45 -4.82 10.04 7.72
N VAL A 46 -5.05 8.78 8.08
CA VAL A 46 -4.25 8.08 9.09
C VAL A 46 -3.72 6.81 8.46
N SER A 47 -2.40 6.63 8.47
CA SER A 47 -1.75 5.43 8.00
C SER A 47 -0.92 4.78 9.11
N ALA A 48 -0.89 3.45 9.10
CA ALA A 48 -0.10 2.66 10.02
C ALA A 48 0.64 1.57 9.26
N GLU A 49 1.92 1.41 9.56
CA GLU A 49 2.78 0.39 8.99
C GLU A 49 3.47 -0.39 10.11
N TYR A 50 3.56 -1.69 9.95
CA TYR A 50 4.45 -2.56 10.70
C TYR A 50 5.24 -3.40 9.71
N ALA A 51 6.56 -3.25 9.67
CA ALA A 51 7.42 -3.97 8.75
C ALA A 51 8.25 -5.03 9.46
N ASN A 52 8.46 -6.16 8.79
CA ASN A 52 9.43 -7.20 9.15
C ASN A 52 9.22 -7.88 10.52
N TYR A 53 7.98 -8.04 11.00
CA TYR A 53 7.71 -8.76 12.25
C TYR A 53 8.21 -10.21 12.16
N PRO A 54 9.17 -10.65 12.99
CA PRO A 54 9.78 -11.97 12.88
C PRO A 54 8.89 -13.03 13.56
N VAL A 55 7.98 -13.64 12.79
CA VAL A 55 7.11 -14.72 13.30
C VAL A 55 7.91 -15.99 13.61
N ALA A 56 8.90 -16.29 12.78
CA ALA A 56 9.86 -17.38 12.97
C ALA A 56 11.19 -17.03 12.26
N ASP A 57 12.23 -17.84 12.48
CA ASP A 57 13.60 -17.65 11.92
C ASP A 57 13.64 -17.30 10.43
N LYS A 58 12.68 -17.82 9.66
CA LYS A 58 12.61 -17.67 8.20
C LYS A 58 11.32 -17.01 7.71
N LEU A 59 10.46 -16.57 8.63
CA LEU A 59 9.12 -16.08 8.31
C LEU A 59 8.93 -14.69 8.89
N LYS A 60 8.72 -13.72 8.00
CA LYS A 60 8.40 -12.34 8.37
C LYS A 60 6.99 -11.98 7.91
N VAL A 61 6.37 -11.07 8.64
CA VAL A 61 5.08 -10.48 8.27
C VAL A 61 5.19 -8.96 8.33
N SER A 62 4.65 -8.31 7.30
CA SER A 62 4.49 -6.86 7.24
C SER A 62 3.02 -6.53 7.01
N ALA A 63 2.55 -5.42 7.56
CA ALA A 63 1.19 -4.95 7.38
C ALA A 63 1.18 -3.44 7.21
N TYR A 64 0.31 -2.96 6.33
CA TYR A 64 0.05 -1.54 6.13
C TYR A 64 -1.46 -1.30 6.07
N GLY A 65 -1.90 -0.16 6.57
CA GLY A 65 -3.28 0.28 6.43
C GLY A 65 -3.36 1.79 6.36
N GLU A 66 -4.29 2.30 5.56
CA GLU A 66 -4.61 3.71 5.43
C GLU A 66 -6.12 3.89 5.58
N TYR A 67 -6.53 4.93 6.29
CA TYR A 67 -7.90 5.41 6.39
C TYR A 67 -7.90 6.87 5.98
N THR A 68 -8.78 7.23 5.05
CA THR A 68 -8.99 8.61 4.60
C THR A 68 -10.46 8.96 4.75
N ASN A 69 -10.74 10.17 5.23
CA ASN A 69 -12.10 10.68 5.29
C ASN A 69 -12.11 12.15 4.87
N VAL A 70 -13.12 12.46 4.07
CA VAL A 70 -13.41 13.80 3.57
C VAL A 70 -14.61 14.32 4.36
N ALA A 71 -14.32 15.19 5.33
CA ALA A 71 -15.34 15.81 6.17
C ALA A 71 -15.96 16.96 5.39
N SER A 72 -17.23 16.81 5.01
CA SER A 72 -17.97 17.90 4.36
C SER A 72 -18.55 18.88 5.37
N ASP A 73 -18.36 20.18 5.09
CA ASP A 73 -19.00 21.26 5.84
C ASP A 73 -20.52 21.35 5.60
N PHE A 74 -21.00 20.73 4.52
CA PHE A 74 -22.43 20.59 4.26
C PHE A 74 -22.99 19.41 5.03
N LEU A 75 -23.64 19.69 6.18
CA LEU A 75 -24.39 18.74 7.04
C LEU A 75 -25.45 17.87 6.33
N ALA A 76 -25.56 17.95 5.00
CA ALA A 76 -26.51 17.23 4.16
C ALA A 76 -25.85 16.18 3.25
N GLU A 77 -24.52 16.12 3.16
CA GLU A 77 -23.80 15.10 2.38
C GLU A 77 -23.32 13.96 3.32
N GLU A 78 -23.31 12.73 2.82
CA GLU A 78 -22.72 11.61 3.57
C GLU A 78 -21.21 11.80 3.64
N GLU A 79 -20.61 11.53 4.81
CA GLU A 79 -19.16 11.49 4.93
C GLU A 79 -18.61 10.44 3.95
N ASP A 80 -17.67 10.85 3.11
CA ASP A 80 -16.94 9.94 2.23
C ASP A 80 -15.69 9.45 2.96
N TYR A 81 -15.59 8.13 3.14
CA TYR A 81 -14.46 7.51 3.80
C TYR A 81 -13.99 6.29 3.02
N THR A 82 -12.68 6.19 2.89
CA THR A 82 -12.00 5.07 2.25
C THR A 82 -11.00 4.46 3.20
N TYR A 83 -10.81 3.16 3.09
CA TYR A 83 -9.72 2.47 3.76
C TYR A 83 -9.22 1.33 2.89
N PHE A 84 -7.91 1.16 2.91
CA PHE A 84 -7.26 0.02 2.30
C PHE A 84 -6.17 -0.49 3.22
N GLY A 85 -5.75 -1.72 2.99
CA GLY A 85 -4.62 -2.29 3.71
C GLY A 85 -4.01 -3.46 2.99
N THR A 86 -2.76 -3.73 3.31
CA THR A 86 -1.97 -4.83 2.78
C THR A 86 -1.42 -5.68 3.92
N LEU A 87 -1.26 -6.97 3.63
CA LEU A 87 -0.55 -7.93 4.48
C LEU A 87 0.43 -8.68 3.59
N THR A 88 1.71 -8.61 3.93
CA THR A 88 2.81 -9.29 3.24
C THR A 88 3.40 -10.36 4.15
N LEU A 89 3.66 -11.52 3.57
CA LEU A 89 4.35 -12.65 4.19
C LEU A 89 5.57 -13.00 3.36
N ASP A 90 6.74 -12.91 3.97
CA ASP A 90 8.01 -13.30 3.35
C ASP A 90 8.54 -14.56 4.02
N TYR A 91 8.84 -15.58 3.22
CA TYR A 91 9.32 -16.87 3.70
C TYR A 91 10.59 -17.34 2.98
N ALA A 92 11.71 -17.34 3.71
CA ALA A 92 13.01 -17.84 3.24
C ALA A 92 13.10 -19.37 3.39
N TYR A 93 12.45 -20.12 2.50
CA TYR A 93 12.39 -21.58 2.57
C TYR A 93 13.79 -22.23 2.60
N THR A 94 14.66 -21.85 1.66
CA THR A 94 16.08 -22.23 1.64
C THR A 94 16.96 -20.99 1.45
N THR A 95 18.27 -21.15 1.43
CA THR A 95 19.19 -20.05 1.09
C THR A 95 19.04 -19.56 -0.35
N ASN A 96 18.41 -20.36 -1.22
CA ASN A 96 18.28 -20.08 -2.64
C ASN A 96 16.82 -20.00 -3.09
N THR A 97 15.85 -20.12 -2.17
CA THR A 97 14.43 -20.11 -2.50
C THR A 97 13.68 -19.29 -1.47
N ALA A 98 13.00 -18.25 -1.93
CA ALA A 98 12.12 -17.42 -1.14
C ALA A 98 10.70 -17.46 -1.73
N PHE A 99 9.72 -17.25 -0.86
CA PHE A 99 8.33 -17.09 -1.20
C PHE A 99 7.85 -15.75 -0.66
N GLN A 100 7.05 -15.05 -1.45
CA GLN A 100 6.29 -13.89 -1.00
C GLN A 100 4.81 -14.13 -1.26
N LEU A 101 3.98 -13.74 -0.30
CA LEU A 101 2.53 -13.71 -0.45
C LEU A 101 2.04 -12.36 0.06
N GLU A 102 1.29 -11.64 -0.76
CA GLU A 102 0.66 -10.39 -0.38
C GLU A 102 -0.83 -10.44 -0.64
N GLY A 103 -1.59 -9.78 0.22
CA GLY A 103 -3.02 -9.56 0.04
C GLY A 103 -3.38 -8.12 0.31
N ARG A 104 -4.26 -7.56 -0.51
CA ARG A 104 -4.81 -6.21 -0.36
C ARG A 104 -6.33 -6.27 -0.20
N TYR A 105 -6.85 -5.37 0.62
CA TYR A 105 -8.27 -5.00 0.63
C TYR A 105 -8.42 -3.51 0.35
N ASP A 106 -9.45 -3.14 -0.41
CA ASP A 106 -9.83 -1.76 -0.67
C ASP A 106 -11.35 -1.59 -0.49
N SER A 107 -11.76 -0.64 0.35
CA SER A 107 -13.18 -0.37 0.61
C SER A 107 -13.88 0.21 -0.60
N ASP A 108 -13.17 1.01 -1.39
CA ASP A 108 -13.64 1.67 -2.59
C ASP A 108 -12.53 1.75 -3.65
N PRO A 109 -12.31 0.66 -4.41
CA PRO A 109 -11.22 0.55 -5.37
C PRO A 109 -11.36 1.47 -6.59
N GLY A 110 -12.38 2.34 -6.67
CA GLY A 110 -12.79 3.06 -7.87
C GLY A 110 -12.95 4.57 -7.69
N VAL A 111 -12.04 5.23 -6.98
CA VAL A 111 -12.07 6.69 -6.71
C VAL A 111 -12.05 7.57 -7.99
N SER A 112 -11.84 6.98 -9.16
CA SER A 112 -12.08 7.62 -10.46
C SER A 112 -13.37 7.08 -11.10
N SER A 113 -14.30 7.98 -11.43
CA SER A 113 -15.59 7.68 -12.09
C SER A 113 -15.52 6.91 -13.43
N ALA A 114 -14.33 6.56 -13.91
CA ALA A 114 -14.11 5.69 -15.06
C ALA A 114 -14.15 4.17 -14.71
N ASP A 115 -13.99 3.79 -13.43
CA ASP A 115 -13.67 2.41 -13.03
C ASP A 115 -14.70 1.78 -12.05
N ALA A 116 -15.97 2.16 -12.19
CA ALA A 116 -17.05 1.53 -11.42
C ALA A 116 -17.08 0.01 -11.68
N GLY A 117 -16.71 -0.79 -10.66
CA GLY A 117 -16.77 -2.25 -10.71
C GLY A 117 -15.46 -2.99 -10.46
N LEU A 118 -14.39 -2.29 -10.10
CA LEU A 118 -13.14 -2.94 -9.67
C LEU A 118 -13.34 -3.81 -8.41
N PRO A 119 -12.60 -4.92 -8.30
CA PRO A 119 -12.71 -5.82 -7.16
C PRO A 119 -12.15 -5.17 -5.90
N LYS A 120 -12.71 -5.53 -4.74
CA LYS A 120 -12.26 -5.01 -3.43
C LYS A 120 -11.02 -5.70 -2.87
N TYR A 121 -10.54 -6.75 -3.53
CA TYR A 121 -9.45 -7.58 -3.04
C TYR A 121 -8.45 -7.80 -4.16
N SER A 122 -7.18 -7.86 -3.77
CA SER A 122 -6.11 -8.29 -4.65
C SER A 122 -5.15 -9.23 -3.90
N ALA A 123 -4.42 -10.06 -4.65
CA ALA A 123 -3.44 -10.97 -4.09
C ALA A 123 -2.24 -11.14 -5.03
N TYR A 124 -1.05 -11.22 -4.44
CA TYR A 124 0.20 -11.49 -5.14
C TYR A 124 0.89 -12.70 -4.51
N ALA A 125 1.44 -13.58 -5.32
CA ALA A 125 2.27 -14.68 -4.87
C ALA A 125 3.50 -14.81 -5.76
N GLU A 126 4.67 -14.93 -5.14
CA GLU A 126 5.95 -15.07 -5.84
C GLU A 126 6.76 -16.23 -5.28
N VAL A 127 7.50 -16.89 -6.17
CA VAL A 127 8.62 -17.75 -5.84
C VAL A 127 9.86 -17.27 -6.58
N ALA A 128 10.89 -16.87 -5.83
CA ALA A 128 12.20 -16.54 -6.38
C ALA A 128 13.18 -17.69 -6.09
N HIS A 129 13.89 -18.15 -7.12
CA HIS A 129 14.89 -19.21 -7.00
C HIS A 129 16.22 -18.86 -7.66
N THR A 130 17.28 -18.79 -6.85
CA THR A 130 18.65 -18.58 -7.32
C THR A 130 19.21 -19.89 -7.90
N LEU A 131 19.38 -19.90 -9.22
CA LEU A 131 19.93 -21.02 -10.00
C LEU A 131 21.47 -21.03 -9.96
N ALA A 132 22.08 -19.85 -9.95
CA ALA A 132 23.52 -19.61 -9.84
C ALA A 132 23.75 -18.24 -9.20
N THR A 133 25.01 -17.91 -8.83
CA THR A 133 25.37 -16.65 -8.15
C THR A 133 24.73 -15.40 -8.77
N ASP A 134 24.65 -15.37 -10.11
CA ASP A 134 24.16 -14.22 -10.88
C ASP A 134 22.95 -14.60 -11.75
N THR A 135 22.16 -15.59 -11.32
CA THR A 135 21.00 -16.06 -12.08
C THR A 135 19.84 -16.43 -11.17
N THR A 136 18.73 -15.72 -11.32
CA THR A 136 17.51 -15.94 -10.53
C THR A 136 16.33 -16.18 -11.47
N LEU A 137 15.57 -17.23 -11.20
CA LEU A 137 14.28 -17.47 -11.81
C LEU A 137 13.19 -17.03 -10.83
N THR A 138 12.35 -16.10 -11.26
CA THR A 138 11.17 -15.64 -10.52
C THR A 138 9.93 -16.12 -11.24
N VAL A 139 8.97 -16.65 -10.47
CA VAL A 139 7.64 -17.01 -10.97
C VAL A 139 6.62 -16.36 -10.06
N SER A 140 5.73 -15.56 -10.62
CA SER A 140 4.72 -14.84 -9.87
C SER A 140 3.33 -14.98 -10.46
N TYR A 141 2.34 -14.75 -9.61
CA TYR A 141 0.96 -14.61 -9.99
C TYR A 141 0.35 -13.46 -9.21
N GLU A 142 -0.28 -12.55 -9.92
CA GLU A 142 -1.03 -11.43 -9.36
C GLU A 142 -2.49 -11.55 -9.79
N LEU A 143 -3.41 -11.40 -8.83
CA LEU A 143 -4.84 -11.33 -9.06
C LEU A 143 -5.29 -9.90 -8.77
N ASN A 144 -5.69 -9.17 -9.80
CA ASN A 144 -6.11 -7.77 -9.79
C ASN A 144 -4.93 -6.85 -9.51
N THR A 145 -4.35 -6.25 -10.54
CA THR A 145 -3.13 -5.42 -10.40
C THR A 145 -3.36 -4.26 -9.42
N TRP A 146 -2.40 -3.93 -8.56
CA TRP A 146 -2.48 -2.71 -7.73
C TRP A 146 -1.17 -1.93 -7.66
N ASP A 147 -1.27 -0.62 -7.43
CA ASP A 147 -0.11 0.25 -7.19
C ASP A 147 -0.37 1.14 -5.97
N ILE A 148 0.62 1.22 -5.08
CA ILE A 148 0.61 2.08 -3.88
C ILE A 148 1.46 3.35 -4.07
N THR A 149 2.29 3.38 -5.11
CA THR A 149 3.24 4.45 -5.40
C THR A 149 2.66 5.53 -6.30
N ASP A 150 1.56 5.23 -6.99
CA ASP A 150 0.84 6.22 -7.78
C ASP A 150 0.12 7.21 -6.84
N VAL A 151 0.59 8.47 -6.88
CA VAL A 151 0.08 9.57 -6.06
C VAL A 151 -1.30 10.05 -6.51
N ASP A 152 -1.66 9.80 -7.77
CA ASP A 152 -2.96 10.17 -8.35
C ASP A 152 -3.94 8.99 -8.29
N TYR A 153 -3.45 7.75 -8.16
CA TYR A 153 -4.26 6.53 -8.16
C TYR A 153 -3.71 5.43 -7.24
N LYS A 154 -3.87 5.60 -5.93
CA LYS A 154 -3.64 4.51 -4.95
C LYS A 154 -4.81 3.52 -5.01
N GLY A 155 -4.66 2.38 -5.68
CA GLY A 155 -5.79 1.46 -5.82
C GLY A 155 -5.51 0.19 -6.62
N ILE A 156 -6.54 -0.66 -6.67
CA ILE A 156 -6.61 -1.77 -7.63
C ILE A 156 -6.88 -1.18 -9.00
N GLN A 157 -6.16 -1.61 -10.03
CA GLN A 157 -6.19 -1.03 -11.38
C GLN A 157 -7.02 -1.87 -12.36
N ASP A 158 -7.20 -3.16 -12.09
CA ASP A 158 -7.95 -4.06 -12.96
C ASP A 158 -8.58 -5.23 -12.19
N GLY A 159 -9.32 -6.07 -12.92
CA GLY A 159 -9.93 -7.30 -12.41
C GLY A 159 -9.38 -8.57 -13.06
N VAL A 160 -8.12 -8.56 -13.51
CA VAL A 160 -7.52 -9.69 -14.24
C VAL A 160 -6.45 -10.41 -13.43
N GLY A 161 -6.18 -11.66 -13.78
CA GLY A 161 -5.07 -12.42 -13.20
C GLY A 161 -3.90 -12.50 -14.18
N THR A 162 -2.71 -12.15 -13.72
CA THR A 162 -1.47 -12.15 -14.51
C THR A 162 -0.51 -13.17 -13.94
N PHE A 163 0.07 -14.00 -14.81
CA PHE A 163 1.12 -14.94 -14.45
C PHE A 163 2.40 -14.53 -15.16
N GLU A 164 3.49 -14.41 -14.42
CA GLU A 164 4.77 -13.98 -14.94
C GLU A 164 5.88 -14.96 -14.57
N ALA A 165 6.85 -15.10 -15.47
CA ALA A 165 8.07 -15.85 -15.22
C ALA A 165 9.23 -15.06 -15.81
N GLU A 166 10.18 -14.70 -14.95
CA GLU A 166 11.35 -13.89 -15.29
C GLU A 166 12.64 -14.66 -15.00
N LEU A 167 13.61 -14.57 -15.90
CA LEU A 167 14.97 -15.06 -15.69
C LEU A 167 15.93 -13.87 -15.71
N GLU A 168 16.35 -13.42 -14.52
CA GLU A 168 17.34 -12.36 -14.39
C GLU A 168 18.75 -12.95 -14.43
N VAL A 169 19.64 -12.33 -15.23
CA VAL A 169 21.06 -12.67 -15.31
C VAL A 169 21.89 -11.39 -15.20
N THR A 170 22.78 -11.32 -14.20
CA THR A 170 23.71 -10.20 -14.00
C THR A 170 25.14 -10.61 -14.39
N PHE A 171 25.99 -9.65 -14.79
CA PHE A 171 27.33 -9.87 -15.35
C PHE A 171 28.40 -9.04 -14.64
#